data_AF-A0A1F8E1Y0-F1
#
_entry.id   AF-A0A1F8E1Y0-F1
#
_cell.length_a   1.000
_cell.length_b   1.000
_cell.length_c   1.000
_cell.angle_alpha   90.00
_cell.angle_beta   90.00
_cell.angle_gamma   90.00
#
_symmetry.space_group_name_H-M   'P 1'
#
loop_
_entity.id
_entity.type
_entity.pdbx_description
1 polymer ?
#
loop_
_entity_poly.entity_id
_entity_poly.type
_entity_poly.pdbx_seq_one_letter_code
_entity_poly.pdbx_strand_id
1 'polypeptide(L)'
;MGKEAGSLVAPVTATDKTKGSAAAKVTVVEYSDFECPACSYFYGMLKKLEEEKGDAVRIVYRHFPLPRHRYARITAQAAEAAGMQGKFWEMHDMLFEKQKEWSRSEDIQGILIGYASAIGIDTALFINDLKRADIDEKIDRDMALGVEQKIEGTPTFFLNGNMIQFRSYEELKQLVEAELSK
;
A
#
# COMPACT_ATOMS: atom_id res chain seq x y z
N MET A 1 -7.95 26.66 14.12
CA MET A 1 -7.02 26.94 13.02
C MET A 1 -6.59 25.60 12.45
N GLY A 2 -7.26 25.14 11.39
CA GLY A 2 -6.96 23.85 10.78
C GLY A 2 -5.58 23.92 10.13
N LYS A 3 -4.70 22.97 10.45
CA LYS A 3 -3.47 22.78 9.68
C LYS A 3 -3.90 22.56 8.24
N GLU A 4 -3.41 23.37 7.32
CA GLU A 4 -3.51 23.05 5.90
C GLU A 4 -2.95 21.64 5.71
N ALA A 5 -3.82 20.74 5.27
CA ALA A 5 -3.43 19.41 4.88
C ALA A 5 -2.39 19.53 3.77
N GLY A 6 -1.16 19.07 4.03
CA GLY A 6 -0.06 19.19 3.08
C GLY A 6 -0.44 18.58 1.72
N SER A 7 -0.04 19.23 0.64
CA SER A 7 -0.19 18.68 -0.70
C SER A 7 0.86 17.59 -0.95
N LEU A 8 0.49 16.59 -1.76
CA LEU A 8 1.38 15.55 -2.23
C LEU A 8 2.49 16.18 -3.08
N VAL A 9 3.73 16.06 -2.61
CA VAL A 9 4.92 16.66 -3.23
C VAL A 9 5.28 15.94 -4.52
N ALA A 10 5.30 14.61 -4.51
CA ALA A 10 5.65 13.80 -5.66
C ALA A 10 4.40 13.22 -6.34
N PRO A 11 4.17 13.52 -7.63
CA PRO A 11 2.99 13.04 -8.35
C PRO A 11 2.98 11.51 -8.46
N VAL A 12 1.80 10.95 -8.74
CA VAL A 12 1.67 9.53 -9.07
C VAL A 12 2.32 9.26 -10.42
N THR A 13 3.16 8.23 -10.50
CA THR A 13 3.93 7.84 -11.69
C THR A 13 3.61 6.42 -12.13
N ALA A 14 4.07 6.04 -13.32
CA ALA A 14 3.94 4.67 -13.83
C ALA A 14 4.69 3.62 -12.99
N THR A 15 5.58 4.04 -12.09
CA THR A 15 6.28 3.12 -11.19
C THR A 15 5.47 2.82 -9.93
N ASP A 16 4.47 3.63 -9.60
CA ASP A 16 3.61 3.37 -8.45
C ASP A 16 2.73 2.14 -8.67
N LYS A 17 2.38 1.44 -7.58
CA LYS A 17 1.42 0.35 -7.63
C LYS A 17 0.03 0.94 -7.58
N THR A 18 -0.72 0.77 -8.67
CA THR A 18 -2.07 1.35 -8.81
C THR A 18 -3.11 0.26 -8.98
N LYS A 19 -4.29 0.45 -8.37
CA LYS A 19 -5.50 -0.36 -8.57
C LYS A 19 -6.62 0.56 -9.04
N GLY A 20 -7.46 0.08 -9.97
CA GLY A 20 -8.51 0.88 -10.59
C GLY A 20 -8.05 1.68 -11.82
N SER A 21 -8.98 2.44 -12.40
CA SER A 21 -8.76 3.16 -13.67
C SER A 21 -7.73 4.29 -13.55
N ALA A 22 -6.81 4.39 -14.52
CA ALA A 22 -5.92 5.55 -14.64
C ALA A 22 -6.67 6.86 -14.93
N ALA A 23 -7.91 6.77 -15.42
CA ALA A 23 -8.80 7.90 -15.68
C ALA A 23 -9.79 8.19 -14.54
N ALA A 24 -9.65 7.51 -13.39
CA ALA A 24 -10.49 7.75 -12.22
C ALA A 24 -10.44 9.23 -11.80
N LYS A 25 -11.63 9.82 -11.57
CA LYS A 25 -11.76 11.20 -11.07
C LYS A 25 -11.11 11.39 -9.69
N VAL A 26 -11.05 10.32 -8.91
CA VAL A 26 -10.51 10.32 -7.55
C VAL A 26 -9.31 9.39 -7.47
N THR A 27 -8.19 9.90 -6.98
CA THR A 27 -7.00 9.10 -6.64
C THR A 27 -6.73 9.19 -5.15
N VAL A 28 -6.65 8.04 -4.48
CA VAL A 28 -6.20 7.91 -3.10
C VAL A 28 -4.77 7.37 -3.10
N VAL A 29 -3.81 8.13 -2.57
CA VAL A 29 -2.44 7.66 -2.35
C VAL A 29 -2.29 7.30 -0.88
N GLU A 30 -1.83 6.09 -0.62
CA GLU A 30 -1.48 5.58 0.71
C GLU A 30 0.02 5.37 0.81
N TYR A 31 0.64 5.94 1.85
CA TYR A 31 1.93 5.48 2.35
C TYR A 31 1.68 4.51 3.50
N SER A 32 2.11 3.26 3.33
CA SER A 32 1.73 2.15 4.20
C SER A 32 2.91 1.27 4.59
N ASP A 33 2.67 0.44 5.60
CA ASP A 33 3.58 -0.57 6.09
C ASP A 33 2.76 -1.82 6.42
N PHE A 34 3.10 -2.94 5.78
CA PHE A 34 2.38 -4.20 5.94
C PHE A 34 2.37 -4.73 7.38
N GLU A 35 3.33 -4.39 8.24
CA GLU A 35 3.37 -4.82 9.65
C GLU A 35 2.66 -3.84 10.60
N CYS A 36 2.32 -2.64 10.12
CA CYS A 36 1.65 -1.65 10.93
C CYS A 36 0.20 -2.05 11.23
N PRO A 37 -0.21 -2.19 12.51
CA PRO A 37 -1.58 -2.57 12.85
C PRO A 37 -2.62 -1.54 12.40
N ALA A 38 -2.26 -0.25 12.41
CA ALA A 38 -3.13 0.80 11.90
C ALA A 38 -3.35 0.64 10.39
N CYS A 39 -2.31 0.32 9.62
CA CYS A 39 -2.45 0.08 8.18
C CYS A 39 -3.40 -1.08 7.89
N SER A 40 -3.29 -2.19 8.63
CA SER A 40 -4.23 -3.33 8.50
C SER A 40 -5.68 -2.93 8.85
N TYR A 41 -5.89 -2.06 9.83
CA TYR A 41 -7.21 -1.53 10.15
C TYR A 41 -7.81 -0.70 8.99
N PHE A 42 -7.00 0.17 8.37
CA PHE A 42 -7.43 1.04 7.27
C PHE A 42 -7.55 0.30 5.93
N TYR A 43 -6.79 -0.77 5.70
CA TYR A 43 -6.88 -1.63 4.51
C TYR A 43 -8.32 -2.05 4.22
N GLY A 44 -9.08 -2.48 5.25
CA GLY A 44 -10.48 -2.87 5.08
C GLY A 44 -11.39 -1.74 4.57
N MET A 45 -11.09 -0.48 4.92
CA MET A 45 -11.83 0.68 4.44
C MET A 45 -11.50 0.98 2.98
N LEU A 46 -10.23 0.89 2.58
CA LEU A 46 -9.83 1.08 1.17
C LEU A 46 -10.37 -0.03 0.28
N LYS A 47 -10.33 -1.28 0.73
CA LYS A 47 -10.91 -2.42 0.02
C LYS A 47 -12.40 -2.24 -0.20
N LYS A 48 -13.13 -1.83 0.84
CA LYS A 48 -14.57 -1.52 0.72
C LYS A 48 -14.84 -0.35 -0.22
N LEU A 49 -14.00 0.69 -0.19
CA LEU A 49 -14.12 1.84 -1.09
C LEU A 49 -13.96 1.41 -2.55
N GLU A 50 -12.96 0.58 -2.83
CA GLU A 50 -12.72 0.00 -4.15
C GLU A 50 -13.93 -0.83 -4.62
N GLU A 51 -14.45 -1.72 -3.78
CA GLU A 51 -15.62 -2.56 -4.08
C GLU A 51 -16.87 -1.73 -4.39
N GLU A 52 -17.10 -0.63 -3.66
CA GLU A 52 -18.29 0.22 -3.86
C GLU A 52 -18.16 1.22 -5.02
N LYS A 53 -16.96 1.72 -5.31
CA LYS A 53 -16.75 2.81 -6.29
C LYS A 53 -16.16 2.34 -7.62
N GLY A 54 -15.55 1.16 -7.67
CA GLY A 54 -14.96 0.60 -8.88
C GLY A 54 -14.04 1.60 -9.59
N ASP A 55 -14.24 1.75 -10.90
CA ASP A 55 -13.42 2.60 -11.78
C ASP A 55 -13.50 4.11 -11.48
N ALA A 56 -14.41 4.55 -10.59
CA ALA A 56 -14.46 5.94 -10.17
C ALA A 56 -13.28 6.34 -9.25
N VAL A 57 -12.63 5.36 -8.64
CA VAL A 57 -11.51 5.54 -7.71
C VAL A 57 -10.28 4.78 -8.20
N ARG A 58 -9.11 5.42 -8.05
CA ARG A 58 -7.79 4.81 -8.19
C ARG A 58 -7.10 4.78 -6.84
N ILE A 59 -6.67 3.61 -6.40
CA ILE A 59 -5.85 3.44 -5.21
C ILE A 59 -4.38 3.34 -5.62
N VAL A 60 -3.50 4.02 -4.90
CA VAL A 60 -2.06 4.02 -5.11
C VAL A 60 -1.38 3.66 -3.81
N TYR A 61 -0.52 2.65 -3.86
CA TYR A 61 0.25 2.17 -2.71
C TYR A 61 1.71 2.60 -2.83
N ARG A 62 2.25 3.22 -1.77
CA ARG A 62 3.66 3.55 -1.60
C ARG A 62 4.21 2.92 -0.32
N HIS A 63 5.34 2.25 -0.43
CA HIS A 63 6.00 1.62 0.70
C HIS A 63 6.58 2.66 1.66
N PHE A 64 6.30 2.51 2.95
CA PHE A 64 6.95 3.27 4.01
C PHE A 64 7.27 2.35 5.20
N PRO A 65 8.12 1.32 5.00
CA PRO A 65 8.41 0.32 6.02
C PRO A 65 9.10 0.97 7.21
N LEU A 66 8.46 0.94 8.38
CA LEU A 66 8.94 1.63 9.56
C LEU A 66 10.09 0.83 10.20
N PRO A 67 11.22 1.48 10.57
CA PRO A 67 12.38 0.78 11.14
C PRO A 67 12.11 -0.01 12.42
N ARG A 68 11.02 0.32 13.14
CA ARG A 68 10.58 -0.35 14.37
C ARG A 68 9.82 -1.67 14.13
N HIS A 69 9.53 -2.01 12.88
CA HIS A 69 8.81 -3.21 12.48
C HIS A 69 9.79 -4.22 11.87
N ARG A 70 9.86 -5.42 12.46
CA ARG A 70 10.92 -6.43 12.18
C ARG A 70 10.85 -6.94 10.74
N TYR A 71 9.64 -7.05 10.20
CA TYR A 71 9.28 -7.67 8.93
C TYR A 71 8.71 -6.68 7.90
N ALA A 72 8.65 -5.38 8.19
CA ALA A 72 8.16 -4.37 7.26
C ALA A 72 8.90 -4.39 5.90
N ARG A 73 10.23 -4.53 5.92
CA ARG A 73 11.03 -4.59 4.67
C ARG A 73 10.78 -5.87 3.87
N ILE A 74 10.81 -7.04 4.51
CA ILE A 74 10.65 -8.32 3.80
C ILE A 74 9.23 -8.51 3.23
N THR A 75 8.22 -7.96 3.88
CA THR A 75 6.84 -7.97 3.38
C THR A 75 6.64 -6.99 2.21
N ALA A 76 7.29 -5.81 2.25
CA ALA A 76 7.36 -4.92 1.09
C ALA A 76 8.06 -5.59 -0.11
N GLN A 77 9.19 -6.27 0.12
CA GLN A 77 9.90 -7.05 -0.90
C GLN A 77 9.03 -8.16 -1.47
N ALA A 78 8.27 -8.88 -0.63
CA ALA A 78 7.35 -9.91 -1.08
C ALA A 78 6.23 -9.37 -1.98
N ALA A 79 5.62 -8.24 -1.63
CA ALA A 79 4.61 -7.61 -2.47
C ALA A 79 5.18 -7.23 -3.85
N GLU A 80 6.37 -6.63 -3.87
CA GLU A 80 7.05 -6.26 -5.13
C GLU A 80 7.47 -7.47 -5.96
N ALA A 81 8.00 -8.54 -5.32
CA ALA A 81 8.39 -9.78 -5.99
C ALA A 81 7.18 -10.48 -6.62
N ALA A 82 6.03 -10.51 -5.92
CA ALA A 82 4.78 -10.95 -6.52
C ALA A 82 4.33 -10.03 -7.66
N GLY A 83 4.55 -8.72 -7.52
CA GLY A 83 4.32 -7.73 -8.56
C GLY A 83 5.11 -7.95 -9.84
N MET A 84 6.32 -8.51 -9.77
CA MET A 84 7.11 -8.90 -10.95
C MET A 84 6.41 -9.97 -11.80
N GLN A 85 5.52 -10.75 -11.17
CA GLN A 85 4.70 -11.77 -11.81
C GLN A 85 3.24 -11.32 -11.97
N GLY A 86 2.97 -10.01 -11.84
CA GLY A 86 1.62 -9.43 -12.03
C GLY A 86 0.66 -9.63 -10.86
N LYS A 87 1.16 -10.05 -9.69
CA LYS A 87 0.35 -10.42 -8.51
C LYS A 87 0.61 -9.56 -7.28
N PHE A 88 0.92 -8.27 -7.49
CA PHE A 88 1.18 -7.33 -6.39
C PHE A 88 -0.03 -7.23 -5.46
N TRP A 89 -1.23 -7.00 -6.02
CA TRP A 89 -2.43 -6.75 -5.22
C TRP A 89 -2.92 -8.00 -4.49
N GLU A 90 -2.76 -9.19 -5.07
CA GLU A 90 -3.06 -10.44 -4.40
C GLU A 90 -2.12 -10.71 -3.22
N MET A 91 -0.83 -10.43 -3.35
CA MET A 91 0.11 -10.52 -2.22
C MET A 91 -0.15 -9.42 -1.18
N HIS A 92 -0.43 -8.20 -1.61
CA HIS A 92 -0.81 -7.08 -0.75
C HIS A 92 -2.01 -7.42 0.15
N ASP A 93 -3.08 -7.94 -0.46
CA ASP A 93 -4.30 -8.32 0.25
C ASP A 93 -3.99 -9.45 1.24
N MET A 94 -3.22 -10.46 0.83
CA MET A 94 -2.83 -11.58 1.69
C MET A 94 -1.99 -11.14 2.89
N LEU A 95 -1.06 -10.20 2.70
CA LEU A 95 -0.24 -9.63 3.76
C LEU A 95 -1.11 -8.90 4.79
N PHE A 96 -2.08 -8.09 4.39
CA PHE A 96 -2.94 -7.40 5.35
C PHE A 96 -3.96 -8.33 6.01
N GLU A 97 -4.59 -9.24 5.27
CA GLU A 97 -5.60 -10.18 5.78
C GLU A 97 -5.00 -11.15 6.79
N LYS A 98 -3.74 -11.55 6.60
CA LYS A 98 -3.03 -12.48 7.47
C LYS A 98 -2.01 -11.83 8.40
N GLN A 99 -2.05 -10.51 8.58
CA GLN A 99 -1.06 -9.76 9.39
C GLN A 99 -0.79 -10.39 10.76
N LYS A 100 -1.85 -10.79 11.49
CA LYS A 100 -1.73 -11.41 12.82
C LYS A 100 -1.04 -12.78 12.81
N GLU A 101 -1.08 -13.49 11.68
CA GLU A 101 -0.47 -14.80 11.48
C GLU A 101 1.05 -14.65 11.29
N TRP A 102 1.46 -13.89 10.28
CA TRP A 102 2.87 -13.81 9.89
C TRP A 102 3.71 -12.88 10.76
N SER A 103 3.13 -11.83 11.35
CA SER A 103 3.88 -10.86 12.18
C SER A 103 4.50 -11.48 13.45
N ARG A 104 4.01 -12.66 13.85
CA ARG A 104 4.48 -13.40 15.03
C ARG A 104 5.28 -14.65 14.66
N SER A 105 5.44 -14.92 13.37
CA SER A 105 6.17 -16.09 12.91
C SER A 105 7.67 -15.90 13.10
N GLU A 106 8.38 -16.98 13.43
CA GLU A 106 9.85 -17.01 13.34
C GLU A 106 10.32 -17.42 11.94
N ASP A 107 9.44 -18.01 11.12
CA ASP A 107 9.70 -18.35 9.72
C ASP A 107 8.87 -17.48 8.78
N ILE A 108 9.23 -16.19 8.71
CA ILE A 108 8.55 -15.26 7.82
C ILE A 108 8.76 -15.64 6.34
N GLN A 109 9.94 -16.14 5.97
CA GLN A 109 10.23 -16.48 4.57
C GLN A 109 9.39 -17.67 4.09
N GLY A 110 9.28 -18.73 4.89
CA GLY A 110 8.43 -19.88 4.57
C GLY A 110 6.96 -19.48 4.41
N ILE A 111 6.46 -18.58 5.26
CA ILE A 111 5.10 -18.05 5.12
C ILE A 111 4.92 -17.29 3.80
N LEU A 112 5.84 -16.38 3.47
CA LEU A 112 5.75 -15.59 2.24
C LEU A 112 5.83 -16.46 0.98
N ILE A 113 6.64 -17.52 1.00
CA ILE A 113 6.70 -18.51 -0.08
C ILE A 113 5.37 -19.29 -0.18
N GLY A 114 4.78 -19.65 0.97
CA GLY A 114 3.44 -20.25 1.02
C GLY A 114 2.36 -19.35 0.40
N TYR A 115 2.43 -18.05 0.68
CA TYR A 115 1.53 -17.05 0.09
C TYR A 115 1.74 -16.92 -1.43
N ALA A 116 3.00 -16.87 -1.89
CA ALA A 116 3.34 -16.88 -3.30
C ALA A 116 2.76 -18.12 -4.02
N SER A 117 2.89 -19.31 -3.41
CA SER A 117 2.26 -20.53 -3.94
C SER A 117 0.73 -20.42 -3.99
N ALA A 118 0.10 -19.85 -2.96
CA ALA A 118 -1.35 -19.73 -2.86
C ALA A 118 -1.95 -18.77 -3.89
N ILE A 119 -1.23 -17.70 -4.26
CA ILE A 119 -1.65 -16.74 -5.30
C ILE A 119 -1.24 -17.18 -6.72
N GLY A 120 -0.63 -18.37 -6.85
CA GLY A 120 -0.36 -19.02 -8.13
C GLY A 120 0.82 -18.46 -8.92
N ILE A 121 1.85 -17.93 -8.24
CA ILE A 121 3.10 -17.48 -8.89
C ILE A 121 4.23 -18.51 -8.75
N ASP A 122 5.23 -18.40 -9.62
CA ASP A 122 6.42 -19.26 -9.57
C ASP A 122 7.23 -18.91 -8.30
N THR A 123 7.29 -19.87 -7.39
CA THR A 123 7.95 -19.71 -6.08
C THR A 123 9.46 -19.66 -6.20
N ALA A 124 10.07 -20.28 -7.22
CA ALA A 124 11.52 -20.19 -7.44
C ALA A 124 11.91 -18.80 -7.94
N LEU A 125 11.15 -18.24 -8.90
CA LEU A 125 11.32 -16.86 -9.33
C LEU A 125 11.06 -15.89 -8.18
N PHE A 126 9.99 -16.09 -7.41
CA PHE A 126 9.69 -15.27 -6.24
C PHE A 126 10.83 -15.24 -5.21
N ILE A 127 11.41 -16.40 -4.86
CA ILE A 127 12.55 -16.49 -3.93
C ILE A 127 13.77 -15.74 -4.45
N ASN A 128 14.05 -15.85 -5.75
CA ASN A 128 15.13 -15.10 -6.38
C ASN A 128 14.85 -13.59 -6.36
N ASP A 129 13.60 -13.21 -6.62
CA ASP A 129 13.20 -11.82 -6.73
C ASP A 129 13.18 -11.09 -5.39
N LEU A 130 12.88 -11.77 -4.27
CA LEU A 130 12.89 -11.21 -2.91
C LEU A 130 14.16 -10.41 -2.53
N LYS A 131 15.29 -10.68 -3.19
CA LYS A 131 16.60 -10.06 -2.92
C LYS A 131 17.10 -9.16 -4.05
N ARG A 132 16.24 -8.79 -5.01
CA ARG A 132 16.66 -7.99 -6.14
C ARG A 132 16.87 -6.53 -5.77
N ALA A 133 17.93 -5.96 -6.32
CA ALA A 133 18.28 -4.57 -6.11
C ALA A 133 17.20 -3.60 -6.63
N ASP A 134 16.53 -3.91 -7.74
CA ASP A 134 15.48 -3.03 -8.30
C ASP A 134 14.22 -2.96 -7.42
N ILE A 135 13.90 -4.03 -6.70
CA ILE A 135 12.85 -4.05 -5.67
C ILE A 135 13.28 -3.20 -4.46
N ASP A 136 14.53 -3.34 -4.01
CA ASP A 136 15.04 -2.51 -2.93
C ASP A 136 15.03 -1.02 -3.30
N GLU A 137 15.47 -0.67 -4.52
CA GLU A 137 15.42 0.70 -5.06
C GLU A 137 14.00 1.25 -5.15
N LYS A 138 13.01 0.41 -5.50
CA LYS A 138 11.59 0.79 -5.49
C LYS A 138 11.13 1.17 -4.08
N ILE A 139 11.42 0.32 -3.09
CA ILE A 139 11.02 0.54 -1.70
C ILE A 139 11.71 1.77 -1.12
N ASP A 140 13.02 1.91 -1.36
CA ASP A 140 13.83 3.04 -0.88
C ASP A 140 13.38 4.36 -1.51
N ARG A 141 13.00 4.35 -2.79
CA ARG A 141 12.43 5.52 -3.46
C ARG A 141 11.11 5.95 -2.80
N ASP A 142 10.17 5.05 -2.59
CA ASP A 142 8.88 5.40 -1.96
C ASP A 142 9.09 5.96 -0.55
N MET A 143 9.99 5.33 0.22
CA MET A 143 10.36 5.78 1.54
C MET A 143 10.99 7.19 1.51
N ALA A 144 11.89 7.45 0.56
CA ALA A 144 12.48 8.78 0.38
C ALA A 144 11.42 9.84 0.04
N LEU A 145 10.45 9.52 -0.81
CA LEU A 145 9.32 10.41 -1.11
C LEU A 145 8.48 10.69 0.14
N GLY A 146 8.25 9.69 0.98
CA GLY A 146 7.55 9.88 2.25
C GLY A 146 8.33 10.77 3.25
N VAL A 147 9.66 10.64 3.29
CA VAL A 147 10.53 11.52 4.10
C VAL A 147 10.50 12.96 3.58
N GLU A 148 10.59 13.15 2.26
CA GLU A 148 10.46 14.48 1.63
C GLU A 148 9.10 15.12 1.91
N GLN A 149 8.03 14.30 1.90
CA GLN A 149 6.67 14.67 2.27
C GLN A 149 6.51 14.96 3.78
N LYS A 150 7.52 14.68 4.60
CA LYS A 150 7.51 14.78 6.07
C LYS A 150 6.46 13.89 6.73
N ILE A 151 6.28 12.68 6.19
CA ILE A 151 5.42 11.67 6.80
C ILE A 151 6.06 11.19 8.10
N GLU A 152 5.30 11.31 9.19
CA GLU A 152 5.74 10.92 10.54
C GLU A 152 5.31 9.50 10.92
N GLY A 153 4.44 8.87 10.11
CA GLY A 153 3.96 7.52 10.38
C GLY A 153 3.00 6.97 9.34
N THR A 154 2.64 5.70 9.54
CA THR A 154 1.74 4.96 8.65
C THR A 154 0.44 4.56 9.38
N PRO A 155 -0.70 4.53 8.67
CA PRO A 155 -0.84 4.97 7.28
C PRO A 155 -0.92 6.50 7.17
N THR A 156 -0.53 7.04 6.02
CA THR A 156 -0.80 8.44 5.63
C THR A 156 -1.46 8.48 4.27
N PHE A 157 -2.54 9.25 4.14
CA PHE A 157 -3.39 9.28 2.95
C PHE A 157 -3.44 10.64 2.28
N PHE A 158 -3.52 10.64 0.95
CA PHE A 158 -3.80 11.82 0.13
C PHE A 158 -4.95 11.53 -0.83
N LEU A 159 -5.89 12.45 -0.95
CA LEU A 159 -7.02 12.41 -1.87
C LEU A 159 -6.86 13.52 -2.92
N ASN A 160 -6.69 13.15 -4.18
CA ASN A 160 -6.41 14.09 -5.27
C ASN A 160 -5.26 15.06 -4.94
N GLY A 161 -4.24 14.54 -4.24
CA GLY A 161 -3.07 15.30 -3.82
C GLY A 161 -3.23 16.08 -2.51
N ASN A 162 -4.40 16.13 -1.87
CA ASN A 162 -4.56 16.77 -0.57
C ASN A 162 -4.48 15.73 0.55
N MET A 163 -3.66 15.95 1.57
CA MET A 163 -3.63 15.04 2.72
C MET A 163 -5.02 14.95 3.37
N ILE A 164 -5.46 13.74 3.68
CA ILE A 164 -6.75 13.51 4.35
C ILE A 164 -6.55 12.72 5.63
N GLN A 165 -7.48 12.92 6.56
CA GLN A 165 -7.62 12.11 7.75
C GLN A 165 -9.07 11.65 7.86
N PHE A 166 -9.25 10.39 8.21
CA PHE A 166 -10.54 9.78 8.45
C PHE A 166 -10.35 8.67 9.49
N ARG A 167 -11.42 8.36 10.22
CA ARG A 167 -11.44 7.33 11.28
C ARG A 167 -12.49 6.26 11.03
N SER A 168 -13.35 6.45 10.04
CA SER A 168 -14.39 5.51 9.66
C SER A 168 -14.53 5.44 8.14
N TYR A 169 -15.14 4.35 7.67
CA TYR A 169 -15.48 4.20 6.26
C TYR A 169 -16.44 5.30 5.78
N GLU A 170 -17.38 5.73 6.62
CA GLU A 170 -18.34 6.77 6.27
C GLU A 170 -17.66 8.12 6.03
N GLU A 171 -16.68 8.48 6.85
CA GLU A 171 -15.87 9.69 6.63
C GLU A 171 -15.05 9.61 5.33
N LEU A 172 -14.40 8.46 5.06
CA LEU A 172 -13.70 8.24 3.80
C LEU A 172 -14.62 8.38 2.59
N LYS A 173 -15.80 7.76 2.66
CA LYS A 173 -16.81 7.80 1.61
C LYS A 173 -17.27 9.23 1.33
N GLN A 174 -17.55 10.01 2.37
CA GLN A 174 -17.96 11.42 2.21
C GLN A 174 -16.88 12.27 1.54
N LEU A 175 -15.61 12.09 1.92
CA LEU A 175 -14.49 12.78 1.28
C LEU A 175 -14.40 12.44 -0.22
N VAL A 176 -14.52 11.16 -0.56
CA VAL A 176 -14.48 10.69 -1.96
C VAL A 176 -15.68 11.19 -2.76
N GLU A 177 -16.89 11.13 -2.21
CA GLU A 177 -18.10 11.60 -2.88
C GLU A 177 -18.10 13.11 -3.14
N ALA A 178 -17.51 13.88 -2.22
CA ALA A 178 -17.31 15.31 -2.41
C ALA A 178 -16.37 15.61 -3.60
N GLU A 179 -15.32 14.81 -3.81
CA GLU A 179 -14.44 14.94 -4.98
C GLU A 179 -15.10 14.44 -6.27
N LEU A 180 -15.89 13.37 -6.23
CA LEU A 180 -16.58 12.83 -7.40
C LEU A 180 -17.67 13.77 -7.95
N SER A 181 -18.22 14.63 -7.10
CA SER A 181 -19.29 15.59 -7.43
C SER A 181 -18.78 16.90 -8.02
N LYS A 182 -17.45 17.07 -8.14
CA LYS A 182 -16.81 18.18 -8.85
C LYS A 182 -16.74 17.88 -10.36
#